data_AF-L8FR11-F1
#
_entry.id   AF-L8FR11-F1
#
_cell.length_a   1.000
_cell.length_b   1.000
_cell.length_c   1.000
_cell.angle_alpha   90.00
_cell.angle_beta   90.00
_cell.angle_gamma   90.00
#
_symmetry.space_group_name_H-M   'P 1'
#
loop_
_entity.id
_entity.type
_entity.pdbx_description
1 polymer ?
#
loop_
_entity_poly.entity_id
_entity_poly.type
_entity_poly.pdbx_seq_one_letter_code
_entity_poly.pdbx_strand_id
1 'polypeptide(L)'
;MSQINDGGSTIFSIEDTTSPEPFTASPDPFTDETLFTHSPSMQKPMRWLTTDDENTDSSDTPVGQRLVRLTDDDVLVVFRLCLQEQAAFGHQTDKMLWRLISRRLFKSRGKEHKTLQRVVAKAVRDRREFLALLPSGEHDNQSSMTDALDSWIAVQDARLEVQKARLDAQGTANAETTASSAWRQSSLALWTDKTQLLRVASRAFQREEDGEASSPPLTTPDPRTSDSTTPPPTTHHPHVSQRRRRHATSTAPSMPLDVGDPIAIGLERLISVVETVASRIGGPQREEGREELHAVVKRRLEDLESKISAIDQNVATMLV
;
A
#
# COMPACT_ATOMS: atom_id res chain seq x y z
N MET A 1 17.20 66.15 1.77
CA MET A 1 18.12 65.05 1.47
C MET A 1 17.29 63.81 1.23
N SER A 2 16.98 63.54 -0.03
CA SER A 2 16.15 62.41 -0.46
C SER A 2 17.09 61.31 -0.95
N GLN A 3 17.01 60.12 -0.37
CA GLN A 3 17.63 58.91 -0.93
C GLN A 3 16.52 58.01 -1.44
N ILE A 4 16.53 57.83 -2.76
CA ILE A 4 15.72 56.89 -3.52
C ILE A 4 16.57 55.62 -3.62
N ASN A 5 16.08 54.51 -3.07
CA ASN A 5 16.70 53.19 -3.27
C ASN A 5 16.04 52.55 -4.49
N ASP A 6 16.83 52.38 -5.55
CA ASP A 6 16.49 51.66 -6.77
C ASP A 6 16.34 50.16 -6.50
N GLY A 7 15.19 49.63 -6.89
CA GLY A 7 14.90 48.19 -6.90
C GLY A 7 15.60 47.50 -8.06
N GLY A 8 16.58 46.65 -7.75
CA GLY A 8 17.20 45.73 -8.69
C GLY A 8 16.20 44.68 -9.17
N SER A 9 15.87 44.75 -10.47
CA SER A 9 15.06 43.76 -11.18
C SER A 9 15.96 42.63 -11.66
N THR A 10 15.94 41.49 -10.96
CA THR A 10 16.67 40.28 -11.37
C THR A 10 15.83 39.52 -12.39
N ILE A 11 16.18 39.68 -13.66
CA ILE A 11 15.66 38.89 -14.78
C ILE A 11 16.31 37.50 -14.71
N PHE A 12 15.53 36.48 -14.34
CA PHE A 12 15.94 35.08 -14.47
C PHE A 12 15.68 34.63 -15.91
N SER A 13 16.73 34.58 -16.72
CA SER A 13 16.72 33.88 -18.01
C SER A 13 16.65 32.37 -17.77
N ILE A 14 15.58 31.74 -18.23
CA ILE A 14 15.44 30.27 -18.26
C ILE A 14 15.76 29.84 -19.69
N GLU A 15 17.03 29.60 -19.96
CA GLU A 15 17.50 28.82 -21.11
C GLU A 15 17.75 27.38 -20.60
N ASP A 16 16.94 26.42 -21.05
CA ASP A 16 17.41 25.34 -21.92
C ASP A 16 16.30 24.29 -22.12
N THR A 17 15.87 24.17 -23.38
CA THR A 17 14.89 23.18 -23.85
C THR A 17 15.64 21.89 -24.13
N THR A 18 15.67 20.98 -23.15
CA THR A 18 16.14 19.61 -23.41
C THR A 18 15.02 18.81 -24.04
N SER A 19 15.25 18.41 -25.30
CA SER A 19 14.38 17.58 -26.13
C SER A 19 14.05 16.24 -25.43
N PRO A 20 12.77 15.84 -25.32
CA PRO A 20 12.43 14.53 -24.76
C PRO A 20 12.65 13.42 -25.79
N GLU A 21 13.47 12.43 -25.42
CA GLU A 21 13.64 11.18 -26.18
C GLU A 21 12.32 10.38 -26.27
N PRO A 22 12.12 9.61 -27.35
CA PRO A 22 10.94 8.78 -27.53
C PRO A 22 10.94 7.60 -26.56
N PHE A 23 9.96 7.57 -25.65
CA PHE A 23 9.70 6.43 -24.79
C PHE A 23 9.39 5.18 -25.63
N THR A 24 10.31 4.22 -25.62
CA THR A 24 10.04 2.85 -26.08
C THR A 24 9.12 2.17 -25.08
N ALA A 25 7.92 1.82 -25.53
CA ALA A 25 6.91 1.08 -24.78
C ALA A 25 7.49 -0.25 -24.26
N SER A 26 7.54 -0.39 -22.94
CA SER A 26 7.87 -1.64 -22.26
C SER A 26 6.62 -2.52 -22.23
N PRO A 27 6.68 -3.81 -22.64
CA PRO A 27 5.52 -4.69 -22.61
C PRO A 27 5.17 -5.14 -21.18
N ASP A 28 3.89 -5.01 -20.83
CA ASP A 28 3.28 -5.48 -19.58
C ASP A 28 3.41 -7.01 -19.43
N PRO A 29 3.90 -7.53 -18.29
CA PRO A 29 3.81 -8.94 -17.98
C PRO A 29 2.54 -9.24 -17.16
N PHE A 30 1.62 -9.99 -17.80
CA PHE A 30 0.69 -10.94 -17.17
C PHE A 30 -0.18 -10.46 -16.01
N THR A 31 -1.42 -10.05 -16.33
CA THR A 31 -2.58 -10.24 -15.45
C THR A 31 -3.44 -11.37 -15.99
N ASP A 32 -3.24 -12.57 -15.45
CA ASP A 32 -4.15 -13.71 -15.62
C ASP A 32 -4.84 -13.94 -14.28
N GLU A 33 -5.84 -13.11 -13.98
CA GLU A 33 -6.77 -13.31 -12.86
C GLU A 33 -8.12 -13.75 -13.41
N THR A 34 -8.21 -15.01 -13.79
CA THR A 34 -9.49 -15.72 -13.78
C THR A 34 -9.25 -17.12 -13.24
N LEU A 35 -10.22 -17.65 -12.49
CA LEU A 35 -10.29 -18.98 -11.87
C LEU A 35 -9.87 -19.08 -10.40
N PHE A 36 -10.68 -18.51 -9.50
CA PHE A 36 -11.07 -19.28 -8.30
C PHE A 36 -12.58 -19.27 -8.12
N THR A 37 -13.15 -20.34 -8.67
CA THR A 37 -14.52 -20.80 -8.56
C THR A 37 -14.84 -21.22 -7.12
N HIS A 38 -16.06 -20.88 -6.71
CA HIS A 38 -16.74 -21.23 -5.46
C HIS A 38 -16.52 -22.67 -4.95
N SER A 39 -16.39 -22.82 -3.61
CA SER A 39 -17.07 -23.82 -2.75
C SER A 39 -16.44 -23.89 -1.34
N PRO A 40 -17.09 -24.52 -0.33
CA PRO A 40 -18.49 -24.42 0.06
C PRO A 40 -18.65 -24.13 1.56
N SER A 41 -19.87 -23.72 1.92
CA SER A 41 -20.38 -23.63 3.29
C SER A 41 -20.19 -24.94 4.06
N MET A 42 -19.41 -24.91 5.15
CA MET A 42 -19.35 -25.97 6.16
C MET A 42 -20.02 -25.46 7.43
N GLN A 43 -21.29 -25.82 7.57
CA GLN A 43 -22.05 -25.73 8.81
C GLN A 43 -21.31 -26.51 9.90
N LYS A 44 -20.94 -25.83 10.99
CA LYS A 44 -20.44 -26.47 12.21
C LYS A 44 -21.63 -27.03 12.99
N PRO A 45 -21.67 -28.34 13.30
CA PRO A 45 -22.64 -28.87 14.25
C PRO A 45 -22.29 -28.42 15.67
N MET A 46 -23.22 -27.70 16.28
CA MET A 46 -23.28 -27.43 17.72
C MET A 46 -23.38 -28.78 18.45
N ARG A 47 -22.31 -29.20 19.13
CA ARG A 47 -22.36 -30.32 20.08
C ARG A 47 -22.36 -29.74 21.48
N TRP A 48 -23.55 -29.68 22.08
CA TRP A 48 -23.73 -29.40 23.49
C TRP A 48 -23.05 -30.51 24.30
N LEU A 49 -22.12 -30.13 25.17
CA LEU A 49 -21.63 -30.98 26.26
C LEU A 49 -22.55 -30.75 27.44
N THR A 50 -23.49 -31.67 27.65
CA THR A 50 -24.10 -31.91 28.94
C THR A 50 -23.11 -32.72 29.78
N THR A 51 -22.85 -32.18 30.97
CA THR A 51 -22.28 -32.82 32.15
C THR A 51 -22.94 -34.16 32.42
N ASP A 52 -22.16 -35.15 32.86
CA ASP A 52 -22.51 -36.06 33.97
C ASP A 52 -21.28 -36.87 34.43
N ASP A 53 -21.26 -37.06 35.76
CA ASP A 53 -20.72 -38.16 36.56
C ASP A 53 -19.22 -38.38 36.89
N GLU A 54 -18.99 -38.24 38.20
CA GLU A 54 -18.38 -39.18 39.17
C GLU A 54 -16.97 -39.79 38.94
N ASN A 55 -16.09 -39.39 39.88
CA ASN A 55 -15.41 -40.27 40.82
C ASN A 55 -14.82 -41.60 40.31
N THR A 56 -13.50 -41.62 40.05
CA THR A 56 -12.71 -42.84 40.34
C THR A 56 -11.27 -42.49 40.68
N ASP A 57 -10.91 -42.85 41.90
CA ASP A 57 -9.57 -43.03 42.44
C ASP A 57 -8.78 -44.04 41.59
N SER A 58 -7.62 -43.63 41.06
CA SER A 58 -6.61 -44.51 40.47
C SER A 58 -5.27 -43.80 40.38
N SER A 59 -4.43 -44.10 41.36
CA SER A 59 -2.99 -43.89 41.38
C SER A 59 -2.29 -44.68 40.28
N ASP A 60 -1.87 -44.00 39.21
CA ASP A 60 -0.58 -44.14 38.52
C ASP A 60 -0.67 -43.45 37.16
N THR A 61 -0.15 -42.22 37.07
CA THR A 61 0.00 -41.50 35.80
C THR A 61 1.45 -41.03 35.70
N PRO A 62 2.15 -41.30 34.58
CA PRO A 62 3.56 -40.97 34.43
C PRO A 62 3.73 -39.47 34.52
N VAL A 63 4.43 -39.00 35.58
CA VAL A 63 4.78 -37.61 35.94
C VAL A 63 4.41 -36.63 34.84
N GLY A 64 3.12 -36.30 34.77
CA GLY A 64 2.60 -35.31 33.85
C GLY A 64 3.29 -34.01 34.20
N GLN A 65 3.95 -33.38 33.22
CA GLN A 65 4.54 -32.06 33.37
C GLN A 65 3.44 -31.13 33.91
N ARG A 66 3.40 -30.94 35.23
CA ARG A 66 2.44 -30.05 35.88
C ARG A 66 2.60 -28.71 35.19
N LEU A 67 1.56 -28.28 34.49
CA LEU A 67 1.51 -26.98 33.83
C LEU A 67 1.87 -25.92 34.87
N VAL A 68 3.08 -25.39 34.76
CA VAL A 68 3.58 -24.39 35.71
C VAL A 68 2.69 -23.17 35.58
N ARG A 69 1.87 -22.93 36.60
CA ARG A 69 1.00 -21.74 36.66
C ARG A 69 1.91 -20.51 36.73
N LEU A 70 1.64 -19.55 35.85
CA LEU A 70 2.33 -18.27 35.83
C LEU A 70 1.78 -17.45 37.00
N THR A 71 2.65 -17.03 37.91
CA THR A 71 2.25 -16.16 39.02
C THR A 71 2.07 -14.72 38.52
N ASP A 72 1.39 -13.86 39.28
CA ASP A 72 1.24 -12.46 38.90
C ASP A 72 2.61 -11.77 38.78
N ASP A 73 3.57 -12.08 39.64
CA ASP A 73 4.94 -11.57 39.53
C ASP A 73 5.64 -12.04 38.23
N ASP A 74 5.40 -13.29 37.81
CA ASP A 74 5.89 -13.79 36.52
C ASP A 74 5.24 -13.04 35.34
N VAL A 75 3.93 -12.76 35.40
CA VAL A 75 3.19 -11.98 34.39
C VAL A 75 3.75 -10.56 34.28
N LEU A 76 4.08 -9.92 35.41
CA LEU A 76 4.67 -8.58 35.43
C LEU A 76 6.03 -8.57 34.73
N VAL A 77 6.89 -9.56 35.04
CA VAL A 77 8.19 -9.72 34.37
C VAL A 77 8.01 -9.90 32.86
N VAL A 78 6.99 -10.65 32.44
CA VAL A 78 6.69 -10.86 31.02
C VAL A 78 6.33 -9.54 30.34
N PHE A 79 5.46 -8.73 30.93
CA PHE A 79 5.12 -7.42 30.35
C PHE A 79 6.32 -6.48 30.29
N ARG A 80 7.18 -6.46 31.31
CA ARG A 80 8.42 -5.68 31.27
C ARG A 80 9.35 -6.14 30.15
N LEU A 81 9.47 -7.45 29.92
CA LEU A 81 10.22 -8.00 28.79
C LEU A 81 9.59 -7.63 27.43
N CYS A 82 8.26 -7.65 27.32
CA CYS A 82 7.55 -7.20 26.12
C CYS A 82 7.85 -5.72 25.81
N LEU A 83 7.81 -4.85 26.83
CA LEU A 83 8.11 -3.42 26.70
C LEU A 83 9.56 -3.16 26.33
N GLN A 84 10.50 -3.90 26.92
CA GLN A 84 11.91 -3.80 26.57
C GLN A 84 12.17 -4.17 25.09
N GLU A 85 11.42 -5.15 24.58
CA GLU A 85 11.54 -5.65 23.21
C GLU A 85 10.52 -5.04 22.24
N GLN A 86 9.85 -3.94 22.62
CA GLN A 86 8.84 -3.31 21.78
C GLN A 86 9.40 -2.84 20.43
N ALA A 87 10.69 -2.47 20.37
CA ALA A 87 11.33 -2.10 19.12
C ALA A 87 11.43 -3.27 18.13
N ALA A 88 11.54 -4.52 18.62
CA ALA A 88 11.52 -5.71 17.76
C ALA A 88 10.09 -6.09 17.32
N PHE A 89 9.07 -5.55 18.00
CA PHE A 89 7.67 -5.80 17.72
C PHE A 89 7.26 -5.11 16.41
N GLY A 90 6.93 -5.91 15.40
CA GLY A 90 6.55 -5.43 14.06
C GLY A 90 7.64 -5.57 12.99
N HIS A 91 8.91 -5.72 13.38
CA HIS A 91 9.99 -6.11 12.45
C HIS A 91 10.07 -7.64 12.28
N GLN A 92 9.74 -8.39 13.33
CA GLN A 92 9.77 -9.84 13.32
C GLN A 92 8.36 -10.44 13.34
N THR A 93 8.26 -11.71 12.95
CA THR A 93 7.02 -12.48 13.15
C THR A 93 6.72 -12.59 14.64
N ASP A 94 5.42 -12.53 15.02
CA ASP A 94 5.03 -12.65 16.43
C ASP A 94 5.58 -13.94 17.07
N LYS A 95 5.68 -15.03 16.30
CA LYS A 95 6.28 -16.30 16.73
C LYS A 95 7.76 -16.16 17.16
N MET A 96 8.52 -15.25 16.57
CA MET A 96 9.91 -15.00 16.97
C MET A 96 9.99 -14.14 18.22
N LEU A 97 9.16 -13.09 18.33
CA LEU A 97 9.03 -12.29 19.54
C LEU A 97 8.74 -13.18 20.74
N TRP A 98 7.68 -14.00 20.67
CA TRP A 98 7.30 -14.87 21.78
C TRP A 98 8.37 -15.90 22.11
N ARG A 99 9.11 -16.43 21.11
CA ARG A 99 10.27 -17.29 21.37
C ARG A 99 11.38 -16.55 22.12
N LEU A 100 11.63 -15.29 21.80
CA LEU A 100 12.63 -14.46 22.48
C LEU A 100 12.21 -14.16 23.92
N ILE A 101 10.95 -13.76 24.13
CA ILE A 101 10.41 -13.49 25.47
C ILE A 101 10.45 -14.75 26.32
N SER A 102 9.99 -15.90 25.80
CA SER A 102 10.04 -17.18 26.52
C SER A 102 11.47 -17.57 26.92
N ARG A 103 12.46 -17.36 26.03
CA ARG A 103 13.88 -17.61 26.36
C ARG A 103 14.39 -16.67 27.45
N ARG A 104 14.02 -15.39 27.44
CA ARG A 104 14.42 -14.44 28.49
C ARG A 104 13.76 -14.74 29.83
N LEU A 105 12.48 -15.08 29.82
CA LEU A 105 11.75 -15.51 31.00
C LEU A 105 12.35 -16.80 31.60
N PHE A 106 12.74 -17.75 30.75
CA PHE A 106 13.42 -18.96 31.19
C PHE A 106 14.76 -18.63 31.88
N LYS A 107 15.54 -17.68 31.34
CA LYS A 107 16.79 -17.25 31.98
C LYS A 107 16.57 -16.57 33.33
N SER A 108 15.48 -15.79 33.50
CA SER A 108 15.23 -15.06 34.75
C SER A 108 14.55 -15.89 35.82
N ARG A 109 13.67 -16.84 35.45
CA ARG A 109 12.84 -17.60 36.40
C ARG A 109 13.05 -19.11 36.36
N GLY A 110 13.81 -19.63 35.40
CA GLY A 110 14.05 -21.07 35.23
C GLY A 110 12.83 -21.87 34.77
N LYS A 111 11.76 -21.19 34.32
CA LYS A 111 10.49 -21.82 33.93
C LYS A 111 10.25 -21.67 32.43
N GLU A 112 9.91 -22.77 31.76
CA GLU A 112 9.53 -22.76 30.35
C GLU A 112 8.00 -22.71 30.21
N HIS A 113 7.51 -21.71 29.47
CA HIS A 113 6.07 -21.52 29.26
C HIS A 113 5.74 -21.53 27.77
N LYS A 114 5.08 -22.61 27.32
CA LYS A 114 4.58 -22.76 25.95
C LYS A 114 3.33 -21.91 25.67
N THR A 115 2.61 -21.51 26.72
CA THR A 115 1.31 -20.81 26.65
C THR A 115 1.42 -19.32 26.96
N LEU A 116 2.63 -18.76 27.00
CA LEU A 116 2.88 -17.37 27.39
C LEU A 116 2.05 -16.35 26.61
N GLN A 117 2.01 -16.51 25.29
CA GLN A 117 1.23 -15.66 24.39
C GLN A 117 -0.25 -15.66 24.75
N ARG A 118 -0.83 -16.81 25.10
CA ARG A 118 -2.25 -16.91 25.48
C ARG A 118 -2.52 -16.23 26.81
N VAL A 119 -1.60 -16.36 27.77
CA VAL A 119 -1.73 -15.72 29.08
C VAL A 119 -1.68 -14.19 28.93
N VAL A 120 -0.72 -13.68 28.17
CA VAL A 120 -0.61 -12.24 27.90
C VAL A 120 -1.83 -11.72 27.15
N ALA A 121 -2.28 -12.44 26.11
CA ALA A 121 -3.47 -12.05 25.35
C ALA A 121 -4.74 -12.04 26.23
N LYS A 122 -4.88 -12.99 27.15
CA LYS A 122 -5.97 -13.01 28.13
C LYS A 122 -5.88 -11.80 29.07
N ALA A 123 -4.71 -11.56 29.68
CA ALA A 123 -4.53 -10.44 30.60
C ALA A 123 -4.79 -9.07 29.94
N VAL A 124 -4.36 -8.89 28.69
CA VAL A 124 -4.65 -7.68 27.89
C VAL A 124 -6.15 -7.54 27.64
N ARG A 125 -6.84 -8.63 27.29
CA ARG A 125 -8.29 -8.61 27.06
C ARG A 125 -9.04 -8.25 28.34
N ASP A 126 -8.75 -8.96 29.43
CA ASP A 126 -9.36 -8.73 30.74
C ASP A 126 -9.16 -7.26 31.17
N ARG A 127 -7.95 -6.70 30.93
CA ARG A 127 -7.66 -5.30 31.22
C ARG A 127 -8.47 -4.33 30.34
N ARG A 128 -8.60 -4.58 29.05
CA ARG A 128 -9.43 -3.76 28.15
C ARG A 128 -10.91 -3.78 28.56
N GLU A 129 -11.41 -4.96 28.92
CA GLU A 129 -12.78 -5.11 29.43
C GLU A 129 -12.98 -4.33 30.73
N PHE A 130 -12.02 -4.37 31.64
CA PHE A 130 -12.03 -3.56 32.86
C PHE A 130 -12.01 -2.05 32.56
N LEU A 131 -11.14 -1.59 31.65
CA LEU A 131 -11.08 -0.18 31.23
C LEU A 131 -12.36 0.29 30.55
N ALA A 132 -13.08 -0.58 29.84
CA ALA A 132 -14.36 -0.26 29.22
C ALA A 132 -15.52 -0.17 30.23
N LEU A 133 -15.41 -0.87 31.37
CA LEU A 133 -16.41 -0.88 32.44
C LEU A 133 -16.25 0.28 33.43
N LEU A 134 -15.05 0.87 33.52
CA LEU A 134 -14.78 1.99 34.42
C LEU A 134 -15.64 3.21 34.03
N PRO A 135 -16.52 3.69 34.94
CA PRO A 135 -17.28 4.91 34.69
C PRO A 135 -16.33 6.10 34.60
N SER A 136 -16.64 7.04 33.71
CA SER A 136 -15.83 8.24 33.47
C SER A 136 -15.59 9.00 34.79
N GLY A 137 -14.35 8.98 35.27
CA GLY A 137 -13.91 9.69 36.48
C GLY A 137 -13.37 8.80 37.61
N GLU A 138 -13.64 7.49 37.61
CA GLU A 138 -13.09 6.57 38.61
C GLU A 138 -11.63 6.24 38.26
N HIS A 139 -10.71 6.57 39.17
CA HIS A 139 -9.29 6.30 38.99
C HIS A 139 -8.98 4.89 39.49
N ASP A 140 -8.41 4.07 38.60
CA ASP A 140 -7.93 2.75 38.97
C ASP A 140 -6.78 2.84 39.99
N ASN A 141 -6.68 1.85 40.87
CA ASN A 141 -5.56 1.72 41.78
C ASN A 141 -4.32 1.31 40.97
N GLN A 142 -3.55 2.30 40.53
CA GLN A 142 -2.33 2.09 39.76
C GLN A 142 -1.37 1.15 40.52
N SER A 143 -1.25 -0.06 39.99
CA SER A 143 -0.25 -1.04 40.39
C SER A 143 0.81 -1.13 39.30
N SER A 144 2.04 -1.50 39.65
CA SER A 144 3.09 -1.71 38.64
C SER A 144 2.68 -2.73 37.56
N MET A 145 1.75 -3.63 37.84
CA MET A 145 1.18 -4.56 36.87
C MET A 145 0.25 -3.87 35.89
N THR A 146 -0.71 -3.10 36.38
CA THR A 146 -1.68 -2.38 35.54
C THR A 146 -0.97 -1.37 34.66
N ASP A 147 0.05 -0.68 35.16
CA ASP A 147 0.84 0.28 34.38
C ASP A 147 1.60 -0.41 33.22
N ALA A 148 2.19 -1.57 33.50
CA ALA A 148 2.89 -2.36 32.49
C ALA A 148 1.93 -2.94 31.43
N LEU A 149 0.73 -3.34 31.86
CA LEU A 149 -0.35 -3.78 30.98
C LEU A 149 -0.83 -2.65 30.08
N ASP A 150 -1.12 -1.48 30.64
CA ASP A 150 -1.64 -0.32 29.91
C ASP A 150 -0.60 0.21 28.93
N SER A 151 0.68 0.24 29.34
CA SER A 151 1.81 0.56 28.45
C SER A 151 1.89 -0.42 27.28
N TRP A 152 1.73 -1.71 27.53
CA TRP A 152 1.76 -2.72 26.48
C TRP A 152 0.54 -2.66 25.56
N ILE A 153 -0.64 -2.34 26.09
CA ILE A 153 -1.86 -2.08 25.31
C ILE A 153 -1.62 -0.92 24.34
N ALA A 154 -1.05 0.19 24.82
CA ALA A 154 -0.73 1.33 23.98
C ALA A 154 0.23 0.97 22.84
N VAL A 155 1.24 0.12 23.09
CA VAL A 155 2.14 -0.39 22.04
C VAL A 155 1.40 -1.24 21.01
N GLN A 156 0.47 -2.10 21.44
CA GLN A 156 -0.35 -2.90 20.53
C GLN A 156 -1.26 -2.03 19.67
N ASP A 157 -1.92 -1.03 20.26
CA ASP A 157 -2.83 -0.14 19.56
C ASP A 157 -2.09 0.75 18.56
N ALA A 158 -0.93 1.32 18.95
CA ALA A 158 -0.07 2.07 18.04
C ALA A 158 0.35 1.23 16.82
N ARG A 159 0.67 -0.07 17.02
CA ARG A 159 1.01 -0.97 15.93
C ARG A 159 -0.19 -1.25 15.01
N LEU A 160 -1.36 -1.51 15.58
CA LEU A 160 -2.58 -1.74 14.81
C LEU A 160 -2.93 -0.50 13.98
N GLU A 161 -2.76 0.70 14.53
CA GLU A 161 -2.99 1.94 13.81
C GLU A 161 -2.01 2.12 12.64
N VAL A 162 -0.71 1.85 12.84
CA VAL A 162 0.27 1.88 11.74
C VAL A 162 -0.05 0.85 10.67
N GLN A 163 -0.49 -0.35 11.05
CA GLN A 163 -0.87 -1.40 10.09
C GLN A 163 -2.11 -0.98 9.29
N LYS A 164 -3.10 -0.40 9.95
CA LYS A 164 -4.30 0.15 9.31
C LYS A 164 -3.93 1.27 8.34
N ALA A 165 -3.13 2.25 8.77
CA ALA A 165 -2.66 3.34 7.92
C ALA A 165 -1.93 2.85 6.66
N ARG A 166 -1.15 1.76 6.77
CA ARG A 166 -0.49 1.12 5.60
C ARG A 166 -1.49 0.49 4.65
N LEU A 167 -2.49 -0.21 5.18
CA LEU A 167 -3.55 -0.81 4.35
C LEU A 167 -4.38 0.26 3.66
N ASP A 168 -4.70 1.35 4.36
CA ASP A 168 -5.44 2.48 3.81
C ASP A 168 -4.64 3.17 2.70
N ALA A 169 -3.35 3.44 2.92
CA ALA A 169 -2.47 4.01 1.90
C ALA A 169 -2.28 3.10 0.67
N GLN A 170 -2.26 1.78 0.87
CA GLN A 170 -2.25 0.83 -0.23
C GLN A 170 -3.58 0.85 -1.00
N GLY A 171 -4.71 0.98 -0.29
CA GLY A 171 -6.03 1.13 -0.87
C GLY A 171 -6.13 2.38 -1.76
N THR A 172 -5.62 3.52 -1.29
CA THR A 172 -5.63 4.77 -2.07
C THR A 172 -4.76 4.66 -3.33
N ALA A 173 -3.55 4.10 -3.22
CA ALA A 173 -2.67 3.90 -4.37
C ALA A 173 -3.31 2.99 -5.45
N ASN A 174 -4.00 1.93 -5.02
CA ASN A 174 -4.72 1.05 -5.93
C ASN A 174 -5.92 1.76 -6.58
N ALA A 175 -6.66 2.56 -5.82
CA ALA A 175 -7.77 3.36 -6.33
C ALA A 175 -7.30 4.39 -7.37
N GLU A 176 -6.19 5.08 -7.12
CA GLU A 176 -5.57 6.03 -8.05
C GLU A 176 -5.08 5.34 -9.33
N THR A 177 -4.46 4.16 -9.21
CA THR A 177 -4.03 3.36 -10.37
C THR A 177 -5.22 2.92 -11.22
N THR A 178 -6.32 2.53 -10.57
CA THR A 178 -7.56 2.13 -11.23
C THR A 178 -8.21 3.34 -11.92
N ALA A 179 -8.32 4.48 -11.24
CA ALA A 179 -8.84 5.71 -11.80
C ALA A 179 -8.01 6.21 -12.99
N SER A 180 -6.68 6.16 -12.89
CA SER A 180 -5.76 6.54 -13.95
C SER A 180 -5.88 5.63 -15.17
N SER A 181 -6.07 4.33 -14.94
CA SER A 181 -6.29 3.36 -16.03
C SER A 181 -7.64 3.55 -16.70
N ALA A 182 -8.71 3.76 -15.91
CA ALA A 182 -10.03 4.08 -16.44
C ALA A 182 -10.01 5.36 -17.28
N TRP A 183 -9.37 6.43 -16.79
CA TRP A 183 -9.24 7.69 -17.53
C TRP A 183 -8.48 7.51 -18.86
N ARG A 184 -7.39 6.73 -18.87
CA ARG A 184 -6.65 6.42 -20.10
C ARG A 184 -7.52 5.65 -21.10
N GLN A 185 -8.26 4.65 -20.63
CA GLN A 185 -9.18 3.88 -21.48
C GLN A 185 -10.30 4.75 -22.06
N SER A 186 -10.94 5.59 -21.24
CA SER A 186 -11.97 6.53 -21.70
C SER A 186 -11.42 7.55 -22.71
N SER A 187 -10.21 8.06 -22.47
CA SER A 187 -9.56 8.98 -23.40
C SER A 187 -9.28 8.33 -24.75
N LEU A 188 -8.73 7.10 -24.75
CA LEU A 188 -8.51 6.33 -25.97
C LEU A 188 -9.82 6.06 -26.73
N ALA A 189 -10.89 5.68 -26.02
CA ALA A 189 -12.20 5.47 -26.62
C ALA A 189 -12.72 6.73 -27.33
N LEU A 190 -12.64 7.89 -26.66
CA LEU A 190 -13.04 9.18 -27.23
C LEU A 190 -12.23 9.53 -28.49
N TRP A 191 -10.92 9.29 -28.49
CA TRP A 191 -10.08 9.48 -29.67
C TRP A 191 -10.46 8.55 -30.82
N THR A 192 -10.76 7.28 -30.53
CA THR A 192 -11.21 6.34 -31.57
C THR A 192 -12.54 6.77 -32.19
N ASP A 193 -13.48 7.24 -31.39
CA ASP A 193 -14.78 7.74 -31.85
C ASP A 193 -14.62 8.98 -32.75
N LYS A 194 -13.84 9.97 -32.29
CA LYS A 194 -13.50 11.16 -33.10
C LYS A 194 -12.88 10.77 -34.45
N THR A 195 -11.99 9.78 -34.46
CA THR A 195 -11.34 9.34 -35.70
C THR A 195 -12.32 8.63 -36.64
N GLN A 196 -13.27 7.86 -36.10
CA GLN A 196 -14.33 7.26 -36.89
C GLN A 196 -15.27 8.32 -37.49
N LEU A 197 -15.67 9.33 -36.71
CA LEU A 197 -16.48 10.44 -37.20
C LEU A 197 -15.80 11.18 -38.35
N LEU A 198 -14.52 11.52 -38.20
CA LEU A 198 -13.75 12.16 -39.28
C LEU A 198 -13.68 11.29 -40.54
N ARG A 199 -13.51 9.97 -40.37
CA ARG A 199 -13.51 9.02 -41.49
C ARG A 199 -14.87 8.94 -42.19
N VAL A 200 -15.96 8.91 -41.44
CA VAL A 200 -17.33 8.92 -41.98
C VAL A 200 -17.62 10.23 -42.71
N ALA A 201 -17.28 11.37 -42.12
CA ALA A 201 -17.43 12.68 -42.75
C ALA A 201 -16.63 12.78 -44.05
N SER A 202 -15.37 12.32 -44.06
CA SER A 202 -14.52 12.31 -45.26
C SER A 202 -15.14 11.49 -46.39
N ARG A 203 -15.73 10.33 -46.09
CA ARG A 203 -16.45 9.52 -47.08
C ARG A 203 -17.71 10.20 -47.63
N ALA A 204 -18.40 10.99 -46.81
CA ALA A 204 -19.57 11.73 -47.26
C ALA A 204 -19.18 12.83 -48.27
N PHE A 205 -18.13 13.60 -47.98
CA PHE A 205 -17.63 14.64 -48.90
C PHE A 205 -17.13 14.07 -50.23
N GLN A 206 -16.43 12.94 -50.20
CA GLN A 206 -15.90 12.33 -51.41
C GLN A 206 -17.01 11.81 -52.35
N ARG A 207 -18.21 11.52 -51.82
CA ARG A 207 -19.36 11.09 -52.62
C ARG A 207 -20.00 12.23 -53.41
N GLU A 208 -19.83 13.48 -52.98
CA GLU A 208 -20.41 14.64 -53.66
C GLU A 208 -19.57 15.10 -54.86
N GLU A 209 -18.23 14.94 -54.81
CA GLU A 209 -17.36 15.30 -55.94
C GLU A 209 -17.42 14.29 -57.11
N ASP A 210 -17.66 13.01 -56.85
CA ASP A 210 -17.79 11.99 -57.89
C ASP A 210 -19.22 11.92 -58.51
N GLY A 211 -20.09 12.87 -58.15
CA GLY A 211 -21.52 12.86 -58.45
C GLY A 211 -21.96 13.51 -59.77
N GLU A 212 -21.10 14.20 -60.52
CA GLU A 212 -21.51 14.94 -61.74
C GLU A 212 -20.96 14.38 -63.06
N ALA A 213 -20.27 13.23 -63.05
CA ALA A 213 -19.86 12.57 -64.29
C ALA A 213 -19.77 11.05 -64.14
N SER A 214 -20.90 10.35 -64.09
CA SER A 214 -21.15 9.18 -64.96
C SER A 214 -22.50 8.56 -64.64
N SER A 215 -23.43 8.65 -65.58
CA SER A 215 -24.49 7.66 -65.71
C SER A 215 -23.86 6.25 -65.73
N PRO A 216 -24.34 5.29 -64.93
CA PRO A 216 -24.06 3.89 -65.20
C PRO A 216 -24.99 3.40 -66.32
N PRO A 217 -24.51 2.62 -67.31
CA PRO A 217 -25.41 1.83 -68.13
C PRO A 217 -26.10 0.78 -67.24
N LEU A 218 -27.42 0.77 -67.32
CA LEU A 218 -28.31 -0.21 -66.73
C LEU A 218 -27.85 -1.62 -67.14
N THR A 219 -27.11 -2.32 -66.28
CA THR A 219 -26.77 -3.73 -66.48
C THR A 219 -27.37 -4.54 -65.34
N THR A 220 -28.44 -5.24 -65.71
CA THR A 220 -29.18 -6.24 -64.96
C THR A 220 -28.25 -7.23 -64.23
N PRO A 221 -28.44 -7.48 -62.92
CA PRO A 221 -27.75 -8.56 -62.24
C PRO A 221 -28.44 -9.91 -62.54
N ASP A 222 -27.68 -10.80 -63.18
CA ASP A 222 -28.05 -12.19 -63.40
C ASP A 222 -27.84 -12.99 -62.09
N PRO A 223 -28.85 -13.74 -61.58
CA PRO A 223 -28.72 -14.46 -60.32
C PRO A 223 -28.23 -15.89 -60.57
N ARG A 224 -26.92 -16.12 -60.47
CA ARG A 224 -26.22 -17.41 -60.22
C ARG A 224 -24.72 -17.16 -60.38
N THR A 225 -23.85 -17.39 -59.41
CA THR A 225 -23.41 -18.73 -59.02
C THR A 225 -22.45 -18.60 -57.82
N SER A 226 -22.63 -19.55 -56.91
CA SER A 226 -21.84 -20.07 -55.78
C SER A 226 -20.35 -19.76 -55.61
N ASP A 227 -19.96 -19.89 -54.33
CA ASP A 227 -18.71 -20.40 -53.77
C ASP A 227 -17.43 -19.55 -53.79
N SER A 228 -17.04 -19.07 -52.61
CA SER A 228 -15.63 -19.11 -52.18
C SER A 228 -15.47 -19.00 -50.67
N THR A 229 -15.37 -20.17 -50.06
CA THR A 229 -14.50 -20.57 -48.95
C THR A 229 -13.56 -19.50 -48.40
N THR A 230 -13.84 -19.03 -47.18
CA THR A 230 -12.87 -18.34 -46.33
C THR A 230 -12.21 -19.36 -45.39
N PRO A 231 -10.87 -19.51 -45.39
CA PRO A 231 -10.16 -20.46 -44.53
C PRO A 231 -10.08 -19.98 -43.06
N PRO A 232 -9.90 -20.89 -42.09
CA PRO A 232 -9.89 -20.57 -40.66
C PRO A 232 -8.61 -19.81 -40.22
N PRO A 233 -8.68 -19.01 -39.16
CA PRO A 233 -7.54 -18.24 -38.66
C PRO A 233 -6.48 -19.16 -38.05
N THR A 234 -5.25 -19.01 -38.54
CA THR A 234 -4.07 -19.73 -38.07
C THR A 234 -3.62 -19.19 -36.71
N THR A 235 -3.76 -20.01 -35.68
CA THR A 235 -3.22 -19.77 -34.33
C THR A 235 -1.69 -19.86 -34.38
N HIS A 236 -1.01 -18.71 -34.40
CA HIS A 236 0.43 -18.63 -34.19
C HIS A 236 0.76 -18.61 -32.70
N HIS A 237 1.23 -19.74 -32.18
CA HIS A 237 1.90 -19.83 -30.88
C HIS A 237 3.33 -19.25 -30.99
N PRO A 238 3.73 -18.27 -30.16
CA PRO A 238 5.12 -17.87 -30.06
C PRO A 238 5.89 -18.90 -29.22
N HIS A 239 6.86 -19.56 -29.87
CA HIS A 239 7.81 -20.46 -29.25
C HIS A 239 8.84 -19.67 -28.44
N VAL A 240 8.66 -19.58 -27.12
CA VAL A 240 9.65 -18.99 -26.20
C VAL A 240 10.88 -19.89 -26.12
N SER A 241 11.95 -19.46 -26.78
CA SER A 241 13.26 -20.10 -26.69
C SER A 241 13.89 -19.80 -25.32
N GLN A 242 14.01 -20.82 -24.47
CA GLN A 242 14.78 -20.77 -23.24
C GLN A 242 16.26 -20.54 -23.55
N ARG A 243 16.73 -19.30 -23.36
CA ARG A 243 18.14 -18.94 -23.45
C ARG A 243 18.86 -19.43 -22.19
N ARG A 244 19.50 -20.59 -22.30
CA ARG A 244 20.52 -21.11 -21.36
C ARG A 244 21.54 -20.02 -21.04
N ARG A 245 21.50 -19.47 -19.82
CA ARG A 245 22.60 -18.70 -19.24
C ARG A 245 23.75 -19.67 -18.94
N ARG A 246 24.83 -19.56 -19.71
CA ARG A 246 26.12 -20.18 -19.40
C ARG A 246 26.76 -19.39 -18.26
N HIS A 247 27.22 -20.10 -17.24
CA HIS A 247 28.11 -19.55 -16.22
C HIS A 247 29.46 -19.23 -16.87
N ALA A 248 29.86 -17.96 -16.83
CA ALA A 248 31.22 -17.55 -17.13
C ALA A 248 32.00 -17.51 -15.82
N THR A 249 32.91 -18.46 -15.65
CA THR A 249 33.94 -18.47 -14.61
C THR A 249 34.98 -17.42 -15.00
N SER A 250 34.92 -16.25 -14.36
CA SER A 250 35.93 -15.20 -14.52
C SER A 250 36.93 -15.30 -13.39
N THR A 251 38.05 -15.96 -13.68
CA THR A 251 39.27 -15.96 -12.86
C THR A 251 40.05 -14.69 -13.15
N ALA A 252 40.28 -13.86 -12.13
CA ALA A 252 41.20 -12.70 -12.18
C ALA A 252 41.71 -12.41 -10.74
N PRO A 253 42.79 -11.63 -10.57
CA PRO A 253 43.97 -12.03 -9.81
C PRO A 253 44.00 -11.48 -8.38
N SER A 254 44.74 -12.18 -7.50
CA SER A 254 44.96 -11.80 -6.11
C SER A 254 45.81 -10.54 -5.99
N MET A 255 45.26 -9.50 -5.36
CA MET A 255 46.03 -8.42 -4.75
C MET A 255 45.80 -8.49 -3.23
N PRO A 256 46.86 -8.34 -2.41
CA PRO A 256 46.72 -8.38 -0.96
C PRO A 256 46.23 -7.03 -0.48
N LEU A 257 45.00 -6.98 0.02
CA LEU A 257 44.47 -5.82 0.72
C LEU A 257 43.99 -6.22 2.10
N ASP A 258 44.42 -5.39 3.03
CA ASP A 258 44.20 -5.36 4.46
C ASP A 258 42.74 -5.69 4.82
N VAL A 259 42.57 -6.70 5.66
CA VAL A 259 41.29 -7.33 5.98
C VAL A 259 40.53 -6.47 6.99
N GLY A 260 39.89 -5.41 6.48
CA GLY A 260 38.72 -4.82 7.11
C GLY A 260 37.47 -5.56 6.64
N ASP A 261 36.67 -6.07 7.58
CA ASP A 261 35.46 -6.85 7.28
C ASP A 261 34.54 -6.07 6.31
N PRO A 262 34.31 -6.57 5.08
CA PRO A 262 33.48 -5.86 4.08
C PRO A 262 32.02 -5.72 4.54
N ILE A 263 31.60 -6.53 5.51
CA ILE A 263 30.28 -6.48 6.14
C ILE A 263 30.16 -5.25 7.05
N ALA A 264 31.23 -4.87 7.75
CA ALA A 264 31.23 -3.69 8.62
C ALA A 264 31.14 -2.38 7.81
N ILE A 265 31.90 -2.30 6.70
CA ILE A 265 31.89 -1.13 5.80
C ILE A 265 30.52 -1.00 5.10
N GLY A 266 29.88 -2.11 4.76
CA GLY A 266 28.54 -2.12 4.18
C GLY A 266 27.46 -1.64 5.15
N LEU A 267 27.55 -2.01 6.43
CA LEU A 267 26.58 -1.63 7.46
C LEU A 267 26.68 -0.16 7.85
N GLU A 268 27.89 0.40 7.96
CA GLU A 268 28.06 1.83 8.28
C GLU A 268 27.51 2.74 7.17
N ARG A 269 27.71 2.36 5.89
CA ARG A 269 27.09 3.08 4.76
C ARG A 269 25.57 2.95 4.76
N LEU A 270 25.04 1.79 5.10
CA LEU A 270 23.59 1.59 5.15
C LEU A 270 22.95 2.40 6.28
N ILE A 271 23.59 2.44 7.45
CA ILE A 271 23.15 3.26 8.60
C ILE A 271 23.19 4.75 8.22
N SER A 272 24.28 5.21 7.59
CA SER A 272 24.39 6.61 7.14
C SER A 272 23.31 7.01 6.11
N VAL A 273 22.97 6.13 5.16
CA VAL A 273 21.89 6.38 4.20
C VAL A 273 20.53 6.40 4.88
N VAL A 274 20.26 5.47 5.81
CA VAL A 274 19.01 5.43 6.56
C VAL A 274 18.85 6.66 7.46
N GLU A 275 19.92 7.11 8.11
CA GLU A 275 19.92 8.30 8.96
C GLU A 275 19.73 9.59 8.14
N THR A 276 20.32 9.65 6.94
CA THR A 276 20.12 10.75 5.99
C THR A 276 18.68 10.80 5.48
N VAL A 277 18.09 9.64 5.17
CA VAL A 277 16.70 9.54 4.71
C VAL A 277 15.70 9.81 5.84
N ALA A 278 15.97 9.32 7.05
CA ALA A 278 15.16 9.58 8.23
C ALA A 278 15.18 11.07 8.62
N SER A 279 16.33 11.73 8.53
CA SER A 279 16.46 13.18 8.73
C SER A 279 15.71 14.00 7.68
N ARG A 280 15.53 13.45 6.46
CA ARG A 280 14.75 14.08 5.38
C ARG A 280 13.24 13.89 5.51
N ILE A 281 12.80 12.83 6.19
CA ILE A 281 11.38 12.47 6.33
C ILE A 281 10.79 12.96 7.66
N GLY A 282 11.62 13.10 8.71
CA GLY A 282 11.18 13.38 10.08
C GLY A 282 11.51 14.77 10.64
N GLY A 283 11.91 15.74 9.81
CA GLY A 283 12.13 17.11 10.28
C GLY A 283 10.81 17.82 10.63
N PRO A 284 10.68 18.53 11.77
CA PRO A 284 9.49 19.31 12.14
C PRO A 284 9.25 20.54 11.22
N GLN A 285 10.06 20.70 10.18
CA GLN A 285 10.05 21.84 9.25
C GLN A 285 8.91 21.79 8.21
N ARG A 286 7.87 20.97 8.42
CA ARG A 286 6.76 20.79 7.47
C ARG A 286 5.40 21.27 7.95
N GLU A 287 5.26 21.67 9.21
CA GLU A 287 4.03 22.33 9.67
C GLU A 287 3.99 23.81 9.24
N GLU A 288 5.10 24.54 9.36
CA GLU A 288 5.16 25.97 9.02
C GLU A 288 4.89 26.21 7.51
N GLY A 289 5.43 25.34 6.64
CA GLY A 289 5.14 25.40 5.20
C GLY A 289 3.72 24.97 4.81
N ARG A 290 3.00 24.22 5.66
CA ARG A 290 1.59 23.87 5.41
C ARG A 290 0.67 25.05 5.68
N GLU A 291 0.94 25.84 6.72
CA GLU A 291 0.17 27.03 7.05
C GLU A 291 0.32 28.12 5.98
N GLU A 292 1.54 28.33 5.47
CA GLU A 292 1.78 29.25 4.36
C GLU A 292 1.07 28.82 3.08
N LEU A 293 1.13 27.53 2.73
CA LEU A 293 0.44 27.01 1.55
C LEU A 293 -1.09 27.17 1.67
N HIS A 294 -1.63 26.94 2.87
CA HIS A 294 -3.05 27.13 3.15
C HIS A 294 -3.46 28.61 3.03
N ALA A 295 -2.63 29.54 3.54
CA ALA A 295 -2.88 30.97 3.40
C ALA A 295 -2.84 31.45 1.93
N VAL A 296 -1.94 30.89 1.12
CA VAL A 296 -1.85 31.18 -0.32
C VAL A 296 -3.08 30.64 -1.08
N VAL A 297 -3.50 29.41 -0.79
CA VAL A 297 -4.70 28.81 -1.38
C VAL A 297 -5.95 29.62 -1.01
N LYS A 298 -6.09 30.02 0.25
CA LYS A 298 -7.21 30.85 0.71
C LYS A 298 -7.28 32.19 -0.03
N ARG A 299 -6.16 32.91 -0.14
CA ARG A 299 -6.10 34.18 -0.90
C ARG A 299 -6.49 33.99 -2.37
N ARG A 300 -6.10 32.88 -2.98
CA ARG A 300 -6.42 32.59 -4.38
C ARG A 300 -7.90 32.24 -4.58
N LEU A 301 -8.53 31.60 -3.59
CA LEU A 301 -9.98 31.37 -3.60
C LEU A 301 -10.76 32.68 -3.46
N GLU A 302 -10.36 33.56 -2.53
CA GLU A 302 -11.00 34.87 -2.35
C GLU A 302 -10.89 35.75 -3.63
N ASP A 303 -9.74 35.73 -4.32
CA ASP A 303 -9.56 36.43 -5.60
C ASP A 303 -10.46 35.87 -6.71
N LEU A 304 -10.63 34.54 -6.77
CA LEU A 304 -11.52 33.91 -7.74
C LEU A 304 -13.00 34.21 -7.46
N GLU A 305 -13.42 34.18 -6.21
CA GLU A 305 -14.78 34.58 -5.81
C GLU A 305 -15.07 36.04 -6.17
N SER A 306 -14.11 36.94 -5.95
CA SER A 306 -14.23 38.35 -6.34
C SER A 306 -14.38 38.51 -7.86
N LYS A 307 -13.60 37.76 -8.65
CA LYS A 307 -13.70 37.79 -10.12
C LYS A 307 -15.03 37.26 -10.64
N ILE A 308 -15.55 36.18 -10.04
CA ILE A 308 -16.85 35.62 -10.40
C ILE A 308 -17.95 36.66 -10.09
N SER A 309 -17.92 37.27 -8.91
CA SER A 309 -18.88 38.31 -8.54
C SER A 309 -18.84 39.52 -9.48
N ALA A 310 -17.65 39.94 -9.93
CA ALA A 310 -17.53 41.01 -10.91
C ALA A 310 -18.11 40.64 -12.28
N ILE A 311 -17.95 39.37 -12.71
CA ILE A 311 -18.56 38.87 -13.95
C ILE A 311 -20.08 38.88 -13.83
N ASP A 312 -20.63 38.38 -12.72
CA ASP A 312 -22.08 38.36 -12.49
C ASP A 312 -22.68 39.77 -12.49
N GLN A 313 -21.99 40.73 -11.88
CA GLN A 313 -22.38 42.14 -11.90
C GLN A 313 -22.40 42.68 -13.34
N ASN A 314 -21.37 42.40 -14.14
CA ASN A 314 -21.29 42.85 -15.53
C ASN A 314 -22.40 42.22 -16.39
N VAL A 315 -22.67 40.92 -16.20
CA VAL A 315 -23.77 40.22 -16.88
C VAL A 315 -25.11 40.84 -16.50
N ALA A 316 -25.35 41.13 -15.22
CA ALA A 316 -26.56 41.80 -14.76
C ALA A 316 -26.72 43.19 -15.40
N THR A 317 -25.66 43.98 -15.53
CA THR A 317 -25.72 45.29 -16.20
C THR A 317 -25.93 45.21 -17.71
N MET A 318 -25.53 44.12 -18.37
CA MET A 318 -25.77 43.92 -19.80
C MET A 318 -27.20 43.48 -20.13
N LEU A 319 -27.93 42.95 -19.15
CA LEU A 319 -29.30 42.43 -19.32
C LEU A 319 -30.40 43.46 -19.00
N VAL A 320 -30.03 44.67 -18.59
CA VAL A 320 -30.94 45.81 -18.34
C VAL A 320 -30.88 46.79 -19.50
#